data_AF-A0A371D983-F1
#
_entry.id   AF-A0A371D983-F1
#
_cell.length_a   1.000
_cell.length_b   1.000
_cell.length_c   1.000
_cell.angle_alpha   90.00
_cell.angle_beta   90.00
_cell.angle_gamma   90.00
#
_symmetry.space_group_name_H-M   'P 1'
#
loop_
_entity.id
_entity.type
_entity.pdbx_description
1 polymer ?
#
loop_
_entity_poly.entity_id
_entity_poly.type
_entity_poly.pdbx_seq_one_letter_code
_entity_poly.pdbx_strand_id
1 'polypeptide(L)'
;MSSDADAAAAAAALFNSLYTANYCVAAAAVLFIYDTFVTLDREVMYFWTTKRINGAALLFFANKWIAMTVYVMELVEFASFPSDKVSSLSSNYGTSDQDQSCSMFVRVSQAMGILQFVPGAVFSALRVYVLSRSKPLGLLIAALSLAPVGANMVPYGYQYSGENLPPFGCLTTANISVA
;
A
#
# COMPACT_ATOMS: atom_id res chain seq x y z
N MET A 1 -16.33 1.23 36.29
CA MET A 1 -17.67 1.48 35.72
C MET A 1 -17.67 2.60 34.66
N SER A 2 -17.21 3.84 34.93
CA SER A 2 -17.06 4.86 33.87
C SER A 2 -15.97 4.48 32.85
N SER A 3 -14.80 4.06 33.34
CA SER A 3 -13.65 3.62 32.53
C SER A 3 -13.96 2.51 31.55
N ASP A 4 -14.83 1.58 31.96
CA ASP A 4 -15.16 0.38 31.17
C ASP A 4 -16.13 0.72 30.03
N ALA A 5 -17.04 1.68 30.28
CA ALA A 5 -17.94 2.19 29.25
C ALA A 5 -17.18 3.03 28.21
N ASP A 6 -16.23 3.85 28.65
CA ASP A 6 -15.38 4.65 27.77
C ASP A 6 -14.49 3.77 26.88
N ALA A 7 -13.90 2.70 27.45
CA ALA A 7 -13.11 1.73 26.70
C ALA A 7 -13.96 0.95 25.68
N ALA A 8 -15.19 0.55 26.04
CA ALA A 8 -16.10 -0.14 25.14
C ALA A 8 -16.54 0.77 23.97
N ALA A 9 -16.82 2.05 24.22
CA ALA A 9 -17.17 3.01 23.19
C ALA A 9 -16.00 3.25 22.21
N ALA A 10 -14.77 3.37 22.72
CA ALA A 10 -13.57 3.52 21.90
C ALA A 10 -13.33 2.29 21.01
N ALA A 11 -13.50 1.09 21.54
CA ALA A 11 -13.37 -0.15 20.77
C ALA A 11 -14.42 -0.24 19.65
N ALA A 12 -15.67 0.14 19.92
CA ALA A 12 -16.73 0.14 18.90
C ALA A 12 -16.45 1.16 17.78
N ALA A 13 -15.92 2.33 18.13
CA ALA A 13 -15.53 3.35 17.15
C ALA A 13 -14.37 2.87 16.26
N LEU A 14 -13.33 2.27 16.85
CA LEU A 14 -12.22 1.67 16.11
C LEU A 14 -12.72 0.57 15.15
N PHE A 15 -13.57 -0.32 15.64
CA PHE A 15 -14.16 -1.39 14.85
C PHE A 15 -14.92 -0.85 13.63
N ASN A 16 -15.79 0.13 13.81
CA ASN A 16 -16.54 0.76 12.71
C ASN A 16 -15.62 1.44 11.70
N SER A 17 -14.54 2.10 12.17
CA SER A 17 -13.54 2.75 11.32
C SER A 17 -12.81 1.73 10.44
N LEU A 18 -12.27 0.66 11.04
CA LEU A 18 -11.59 -0.43 10.32
C LEU A 18 -12.52 -1.13 9.33
N TYR A 19 -13.76 -1.41 9.75
CA TYR A 19 -14.75 -2.07 8.92
C TYR A 19 -15.12 -1.23 7.70
N THR A 20 -15.30 0.08 7.88
CA THR A 20 -15.57 1.03 6.79
C THR A 20 -14.38 1.15 5.85
N ALA A 21 -13.16 1.25 6.40
CA ALA A 21 -11.93 1.33 5.61
C ALA A 21 -11.76 0.11 4.71
N ASN A 22 -11.97 -1.10 5.25
CA ASN A 22 -11.85 -2.35 4.50
C ASN A 22 -12.83 -2.43 3.31
N TYR A 23 -14.07 -1.96 3.48
CA TYR A 23 -15.01 -1.89 2.35
C TYR A 23 -14.60 -0.88 1.28
N CYS A 24 -14.11 0.30 1.68
CA CYS A 24 -13.62 1.30 0.74
C CYS A 24 -12.45 0.75 -0.08
N VAL A 25 -11.50 0.08 0.58
CA VAL A 25 -10.35 -0.57 -0.04
C VAL A 25 -10.79 -1.68 -0.99
N ALA A 26 -11.66 -2.59 -0.53
CA ALA A 26 -12.16 -3.68 -1.37
C ALA A 26 -12.91 -3.16 -2.61
N ALA A 27 -13.76 -2.13 -2.44
CA ALA A 27 -14.47 -1.51 -3.55
C ALA A 27 -13.51 -0.85 -4.54
N ALA A 28 -12.53 -0.09 -4.06
CA ALA A 28 -11.51 0.53 -4.90
C ALA A 28 -10.69 -0.51 -5.68
N ALA A 29 -10.24 -1.57 -5.00
CA ALA A 29 -9.48 -2.66 -5.61
C ALA A 29 -10.29 -3.36 -6.70
N VAL A 30 -11.54 -3.74 -6.43
CA VAL A 30 -12.41 -4.40 -7.42
C VAL A 30 -12.66 -3.50 -8.62
N LEU A 31 -12.94 -2.21 -8.41
CA LEU A 31 -13.15 -1.25 -9.49
C LEU A 31 -11.89 -1.09 -10.35
N PHE A 32 -10.71 -0.96 -9.72
CA PHE A 32 -9.44 -0.82 -10.43
C PHE A 32 -9.09 -2.07 -11.24
N ILE A 33 -9.27 -3.25 -10.65
CA ILE A 33 -9.04 -4.54 -11.31
C ILE A 33 -10.00 -4.70 -12.50
N TYR A 34 -11.27 -4.37 -12.32
CA TYR A 34 -12.27 -4.43 -13.38
C TYR A 34 -11.93 -3.47 -14.54
N ASP A 35 -11.62 -2.22 -14.24
CA ASP A 35 -11.20 -1.23 -15.25
C ASP A 35 -9.94 -1.70 -15.98
N THR A 36 -8.99 -2.29 -15.24
CA THR A 36 -7.78 -2.89 -15.80
C THR A 36 -8.10 -3.93 -16.84
N PHE A 37 -9.05 -4.84 -16.59
CA PHE A 37 -9.48 -5.87 -17.54
C PHE A 37 -10.22 -5.31 -18.74
N VAL A 38 -11.15 -4.38 -18.52
CA VAL A 38 -11.96 -3.75 -19.58
C VAL A 38 -11.10 -2.92 -20.53
N THR A 39 -9.94 -2.42 -20.08
CA THR A 39 -9.03 -1.62 -20.89
C THR A 39 -7.91 -2.43 -21.57
N LEU A 40 -7.74 -3.72 -21.24
CA LEU A 40 -6.67 -4.57 -21.80
C LEU A 40 -6.75 -4.70 -23.32
N ASP A 41 -7.95 -4.80 -23.88
CA ASP A 41 -8.17 -4.95 -25.33
C ASP A 41 -7.58 -3.76 -26.10
N ARG A 42 -7.85 -2.54 -25.62
CA ARG A 42 -7.36 -1.28 -26.18
C ARG A 42 -5.85 -1.16 -25.96
N GLU A 43 -5.35 -1.56 -24.80
CA GLU A 43 -3.92 -1.51 -24.49
C GLU A 43 -3.09 -2.41 -25.41
N VAL A 44 -3.54 -3.65 -25.64
CA VAL A 44 -2.89 -4.56 -26.59
C VAL A 44 -2.94 -3.96 -28.00
N MET A 45 -4.08 -3.41 -28.41
CA MET A 45 -4.22 -2.80 -29.73
C MET A 45 -3.27 -1.60 -29.93
N TYR A 46 -3.14 -0.70 -28.96
CA TYR A 46 -2.33 0.52 -29.12
C TYR A 46 -0.84 0.31 -28.83
N PHE A 47 -0.49 -0.49 -27.82
CA PHE A 47 0.88 -0.63 -27.36
C PHE A 47 1.62 -1.84 -27.95
N TRP A 48 0.94 -2.96 -28.19
CA TRP A 48 1.61 -4.18 -28.67
C TRP A 48 1.75 -4.25 -30.19
N THR A 49 0.89 -3.55 -30.93
CA THR A 49 1.00 -3.47 -32.40
C THR A 49 2.12 -2.51 -32.85
N THR A 50 2.64 -1.69 -31.94
CA THR A 50 3.67 -0.69 -32.24
C THR A 50 5.07 -1.31 -32.19
N LYS A 51 5.82 -1.20 -33.28
CA LYS A 51 7.16 -1.80 -33.48
C LYS A 51 8.27 -1.30 -32.53
N ARG A 52 8.00 -0.27 -31.71
CA ARG A 52 8.96 0.31 -30.74
C ARG A 52 8.25 0.65 -29.43
N ILE A 53 8.87 0.25 -28.32
CA ILE A 53 8.44 0.65 -26.97
C ILE A 53 8.69 2.16 -26.83
N ASN A 54 7.60 2.93 -26.70
CA ASN A 54 7.65 4.36 -26.43
C ASN A 54 7.79 4.59 -24.91
N GLY A 55 8.53 5.62 -24.49
CA GLY A 55 8.69 5.97 -23.07
C GLY A 55 7.35 6.24 -22.37
N ALA A 56 6.36 6.76 -23.09
CA ALA A 56 4.99 6.91 -22.58
C ALA A 56 4.31 5.56 -22.25
N ALA A 57 4.56 4.53 -23.07
CA ALA A 57 4.03 3.19 -22.82
C ALA A 57 4.67 2.56 -21.58
N LEU A 58 5.99 2.74 -21.40
CA LEU A 58 6.70 2.27 -20.22
C LEU A 58 6.17 2.91 -18.94
N LEU A 59 5.98 4.24 -18.95
CA LEU A 59 5.42 4.98 -17.81
C LEU A 59 3.99 4.56 -17.48
N PHE A 60 3.17 4.35 -18.51
CA PHE A 60 1.81 3.86 -18.36
C PHE A 60 1.78 2.47 -17.69
N PHE A 61 2.55 1.50 -18.23
CA PHE A 61 2.61 0.16 -17.66
C PHE A 61 3.23 0.15 -16.26
N ALA A 62 4.29 0.93 -16.02
CA ALA A 62 4.86 1.06 -14.68
C ALA A 62 3.81 1.54 -13.68
N ASN A 63 3.09 2.63 -13.98
CA ASN A 63 2.03 3.12 -13.11
C ASN A 63 0.93 2.08 -12.87
N LYS A 64 0.43 1.46 -13.96
CA LYS A 64 -0.67 0.50 -13.90
C LYS A 64 -0.31 -0.76 -13.10
N TRP A 65 0.84 -1.38 -13.37
CA TRP A 65 1.22 -2.64 -12.72
C TRP A 65 1.69 -2.44 -11.28
N ILE A 66 2.30 -1.30 -10.95
CA ILE A 66 2.60 -0.97 -9.55
C ILE A 66 1.29 -0.80 -8.77
N ALA A 67 0.33 -0.03 -9.30
CA ALA A 67 -0.99 0.14 -8.67
C ALA A 67 -1.75 -1.20 -8.56
N MET A 68 -1.76 -2.02 -9.62
CA MET A 68 -2.36 -3.35 -9.61
C MET A 68 -1.79 -4.23 -8.50
N THR A 69 -0.47 -4.21 -8.33
CA THR A 69 0.19 -4.98 -7.27
C THR A 69 -0.24 -4.49 -5.90
N VAL A 70 -0.36 -3.18 -5.69
CA VAL A 70 -0.81 -2.63 -4.40
C VAL A 70 -2.25 -3.04 -4.10
N TYR A 71 -3.18 -2.90 -5.03
CA TYR A 71 -4.57 -3.32 -4.82
C TYR A 71 -4.70 -4.82 -4.56
N VAL A 72 -3.86 -5.65 -5.21
CA VAL A 72 -3.83 -7.09 -4.91
C VAL A 72 -3.30 -7.35 -3.51
N MET A 73 -2.25 -6.65 -3.07
CA MET A 73 -1.74 -6.77 -1.70
C MET A 73 -2.80 -6.32 -0.69
N GLU A 74 -3.48 -5.20 -0.92
CA GLU A 74 -4.58 -4.75 -0.04
C GLU A 74 -5.71 -5.79 0.09
N LEU A 75 -6.05 -6.50 -0.99
CA LEU A 75 -7.01 -7.61 -0.93
C LEU A 75 -6.48 -8.82 -0.15
N VAL A 76 -5.18 -9.12 -0.27
CA VAL A 76 -4.51 -10.20 0.47
C VAL A 76 -4.40 -9.87 1.96
N GLU A 77 -4.36 -8.59 2.34
CA GLU A 77 -4.33 -8.14 3.73
C GLU A 77 -5.54 -8.65 4.53
N PHE A 78 -6.70 -8.81 3.87
CA PHE A 78 -7.92 -9.37 4.46
C PHE A 78 -7.87 -10.89 4.70
N ALA A 79 -6.89 -11.58 4.11
CA ALA A 79 -6.75 -13.01 4.27
C ALA A 79 -6.21 -13.36 5.66
N SER A 80 -6.54 -14.56 6.13
CA SER A 80 -5.89 -15.13 7.31
C SER A 80 -4.45 -15.51 6.95
N PHE A 81 -3.48 -14.79 7.51
CA PHE A 81 -2.08 -15.17 7.37
C PHE A 81 -1.82 -16.47 8.15
N PRO A 82 -1.07 -17.43 7.58
CA PRO A 82 -0.76 -18.68 8.25
C PRO A 82 -0.08 -18.38 9.58
N SER A 83 -0.80 -18.69 10.67
CA SER A 83 -0.26 -18.75 12.01
C SER A 83 0.39 -20.13 12.12
N ASP A 84 1.70 -20.20 12.36
CA ASP A 84 2.37 -21.45 12.68
C ASP A 84 1.89 -21.95 14.04
N LYS A 85 0.66 -22.47 14.09
CA LYS A 85 0.16 -23.32 15.16
C LYS A 85 0.81 -24.69 14.97
N VAL A 86 2.13 -24.77 15.21
CA VAL A 86 2.71 -26.03 15.63
C VAL A 86 2.05 -26.35 16.96
N SER A 87 1.14 -27.31 16.89
CA SER A 87 0.56 -27.96 18.04
C SER A 87 1.67 -28.74 18.73
N SER A 88 2.47 -28.10 19.56
CA SER A 88 3.35 -28.81 20.48
C SER A 88 3.38 -28.08 21.81
N LEU A 89 2.80 -28.75 22.81
CA LEU A 89 3.21 -28.65 24.22
C LEU A 89 4.72 -28.33 24.29
N SER A 90 5.08 -27.11 24.68
CA SER A 90 6.35 -26.88 25.35
C SER A 90 6.31 -25.56 26.10
N SER A 91 6.36 -25.69 27.41
CA SER A 91 6.59 -24.63 28.37
C SER A 91 8.06 -24.20 28.30
N ASN A 92 8.37 -22.99 27.83
CA ASN A 92 9.37 -22.09 28.42
C ASN A 92 9.61 -20.84 27.55
N TYR A 93 9.48 -19.68 28.19
CA TYR A 93 10.24 -18.44 28.01
C TYR A 93 10.79 -18.14 26.59
N GLY A 94 10.10 -17.25 25.86
CA GLY A 94 10.57 -16.65 24.62
C GLY A 94 9.42 -16.07 23.80
N THR A 95 9.07 -14.81 24.03
CA THR A 95 8.30 -13.99 23.09
C THR A 95 9.01 -13.96 21.73
N SER A 96 8.25 -13.84 20.62
CA SER A 96 8.68 -13.38 19.27
C SER A 96 8.76 -14.41 18.13
N ASP A 97 7.72 -15.21 17.83
CA ASP A 97 7.72 -15.97 16.54
C ASP A 97 6.36 -16.12 15.84
N GLN A 98 5.30 -15.43 16.30
CA GLN A 98 3.95 -15.61 15.75
C GLN A 98 3.58 -14.62 14.60
N ASP A 99 4.38 -13.58 14.34
CA ASP A 99 4.01 -12.43 13.47
C ASP A 99 4.94 -12.15 12.28
N GLN A 100 5.93 -12.99 11.99
CA GLN A 100 6.94 -12.64 10.98
C GLN A 100 6.36 -12.49 9.56
N SER A 101 5.38 -13.32 9.18
CA SER A 101 4.76 -13.26 7.85
C SER A 101 3.90 -12.02 7.64
N CYS A 102 3.07 -11.66 8.63
CA CYS A 102 2.23 -10.45 8.59
C CYS A 102 3.09 -9.17 8.70
N SER A 103 4.09 -9.17 9.58
CA SER A 103 5.04 -8.05 9.70
C SER A 103 5.84 -7.81 8.41
N MET A 104 6.34 -8.88 7.79
CA MET A 104 7.02 -8.79 6.49
C MET A 104 6.07 -8.27 5.40
N PHE A 105 4.85 -8.79 5.37
CA PHE A 105 3.83 -8.39 4.40
C PHE A 105 3.52 -6.89 4.48
N VAL A 106 3.24 -6.37 5.68
CA VAL A 106 2.95 -4.95 5.92
C VAL A 106 4.12 -4.05 5.52
N ARG A 107 5.37 -4.48 5.79
CA ARG A 107 6.56 -3.74 5.33
C ARG A 107 6.64 -3.71 3.81
N VAL A 108 6.37 -4.82 3.14
CA VAL A 108 6.41 -4.88 1.67
C VAL A 108 5.27 -4.08 1.06
N SER A 109 4.05 -4.16 1.61
CA SER A 109 2.89 -3.42 1.11
C SER A 109 3.10 -1.90 1.23
N GLN A 110 3.62 -1.43 2.37
CA GLN A 110 3.98 -0.03 2.56
C GLN A 110 5.05 0.43 1.56
N ALA A 111 6.09 -0.37 1.31
CA ALA A 111 7.12 -0.04 0.32
C ALA A 111 6.54 0.05 -1.10
N MET A 112 5.64 -0.86 -1.46
CA MET A 112 4.95 -0.84 -2.76
C MET A 112 4.00 0.35 -2.89
N GLY A 113 3.31 0.74 -1.81
CA GLY A 113 2.50 1.96 -1.75
C GLY A 113 3.34 3.21 -2.00
N ILE A 114 4.52 3.29 -1.39
CA ILE A 114 5.47 4.39 -1.61
C ILE A 114 5.98 4.42 -3.06
N LEU A 115 6.17 3.25 -3.68
CA LEU A 115 6.64 3.17 -5.06
C LEU A 115 5.66 3.77 -6.08
N GLN A 116 4.36 3.85 -5.76
CA GLN A 116 3.35 4.50 -6.62
C GLN A 116 3.57 5.99 -6.81
N PHE A 117 4.27 6.68 -5.89
CA PHE A 117 4.58 8.10 -6.06
C PHE A 117 5.60 8.35 -7.17
N VAL A 118 6.43 7.35 -7.53
CA VAL A 118 7.50 7.51 -8.52
C VAL A 118 6.96 7.77 -9.93
N PRO A 119 6.04 6.95 -10.50
CA PRO A 119 5.42 7.26 -11.78
C PRO A 119 4.73 8.64 -11.79
N GLY A 120 4.01 8.98 -10.71
CA GLY A 120 3.34 10.28 -10.58
C GLY A 120 4.29 11.48 -10.59
N ALA A 121 5.44 11.37 -9.90
CA ALA A 121 6.48 12.38 -9.91
C ALA A 121 7.09 12.57 -11.31
N VAL A 122 7.32 11.47 -12.03
CA VAL A 122 7.84 11.53 -13.41
C VAL A 122 6.83 12.18 -14.35
N PHE A 123 5.54 11.85 -14.26
CA PHE A 123 4.49 12.50 -15.06
C PHE A 123 4.42 14.01 -14.79
N SER A 124 4.48 14.42 -13.53
CA SER A 124 4.49 15.83 -13.14
C SER A 124 5.70 16.57 -13.71
N ALA A 125 6.90 15.98 -13.58
CA ALA A 125 8.14 16.54 -14.10
C ALA A 125 8.13 16.67 -15.63
N LEU A 126 7.65 15.63 -16.34
CA LEU A 126 7.54 15.64 -17.80
C LEU A 126 6.56 16.72 -18.28
N ARG A 127 5.41 16.86 -17.63
CA ARG A 127 4.42 17.89 -17.97
C ARG A 127 5.02 19.29 -17.88
N VAL A 128 5.77 19.55 -16.82
CA VAL A 128 6.43 20.84 -16.59
C VAL A 128 7.57 21.05 -17.57
N TYR A 129 8.38 20.03 -17.84
CA TYR A 129 9.46 20.11 -18.81
C TYR A 129 8.94 20.45 -20.22
N VAL A 130 7.83 19.86 -20.64
CA VAL A 130 7.22 20.14 -21.95
C VAL A 130 6.70 21.58 -22.02
N LEU A 131 6.07 22.09 -20.95
CA LEU A 131 5.47 23.42 -20.92
C LEU A 131 6.52 24.53 -20.80
N SER A 132 7.48 24.38 -19.89
CA SER A 132 8.48 25.40 -19.58
C SER A 132 9.74 25.29 -20.45
N ARG A 133 9.92 24.16 -21.17
CA ARG A 133 11.12 23.81 -21.95
C ARG A 133 12.43 23.89 -21.15
N SER A 134 12.35 23.93 -19.82
CA SER A 134 13.48 24.09 -18.92
C SER A 134 13.69 22.80 -18.11
N LYS A 135 14.86 22.19 -18.31
CA LYS A 135 15.29 21.00 -17.54
C LYS A 135 15.35 21.23 -16.03
N PRO A 136 15.90 22.36 -15.50
CA PRO A 136 16.01 22.53 -14.05
C PRO A 136 14.64 22.65 -13.36
N LEU A 137 13.66 23.27 -14.03
CA LEU A 137 12.31 23.43 -13.48
C LEU A 137 11.58 22.09 -13.41
N GLY A 138 11.70 21.25 -14.45
CA GLY A 138 11.21 19.87 -14.42
C GLY A 138 11.85 19.04 -13.29
N LEU A 139 13.17 19.17 -13.09
CA LEU A 139 13.89 18.46 -12.03
C LEU A 139 13.51 18.94 -10.62
N LEU A 140 13.29 20.25 -10.46
CA LEU A 140 12.76 20.82 -9.22
C LEU A 140 11.39 20.22 -8.89
N ILE A 141 10.49 20.12 -9.86
CA ILE A 141 9.17 19.52 -9.66
C ILE A 141 9.25 18.02 -9.37
N ALA A 142 10.17 17.29 -10.01
CA ALA A 142 10.43 15.89 -9.67
C ALA A 142 10.83 15.75 -8.21
N ALA A 143 11.77 16.57 -7.74
CA ALA A 143 12.24 16.56 -6.35
C ALA A 143 11.13 16.91 -5.36
N LEU A 144 10.33 17.94 -5.64
CA LEU A 144 9.19 18.32 -4.80
C LEU A 144 8.10 17.22 -4.79
N SER A 145 7.84 16.57 -5.92
CA SER A 145 6.83 15.50 -6.03
C SER A 145 7.28 14.20 -5.36
N LEU A 146 8.58 14.03 -5.09
CA LEU A 146 9.15 12.91 -4.33
C LEU A 146 9.14 13.18 -2.81
N ALA A 147 8.80 14.37 -2.34
CA ALA A 147 8.71 14.66 -0.91
C ALA A 147 7.78 13.69 -0.13
N PRO A 148 6.62 13.26 -0.66
CA PRO A 148 5.78 12.26 -0.01
C PRO A 148 6.49 10.92 0.22
N VAL A 149 7.47 10.54 -0.61
CA VAL A 149 8.25 9.31 -0.42
C VAL A 149 9.00 9.36 0.91
N GLY A 150 9.64 10.48 1.22
CA GLY A 150 10.35 10.67 2.49
C GLY A 150 9.40 10.65 3.69
N ALA A 151 8.27 11.37 3.60
CA ALA A 151 7.29 11.42 4.68
C ALA A 151 6.69 10.03 4.99
N ASN A 152 6.36 9.25 3.95
CA ASN A 152 5.80 7.91 4.11
C ASN A 152 6.84 6.85 4.52
N MET A 153 8.14 7.18 4.53
CA MET A 153 9.20 6.32 5.08
C MET A 153 9.41 6.50 6.58
N VAL A 154 8.94 7.60 7.19
CA VAL A 154 9.10 7.87 8.63
C VAL A 154 8.62 6.71 9.52
N PRO A 155 7.47 6.04 9.25
CA PRO A 155 7.00 4.94 10.08
C PRO A 155 8.00 3.79 10.23
N TYR A 156 8.87 3.53 9.25
CA TYR A 156 9.89 2.48 9.34
C TYR A 156 10.88 2.69 10.50
N GLY A 157 11.06 3.93 10.97
CA GLY A 157 11.88 4.25 12.13
C GLY A 157 11.27 3.87 13.48
N TYR A 158 9.95 3.57 13.53
CA TYR A 158 9.18 3.36 14.75
C TYR A 158 8.72 1.91 14.97
N GLN A 159 9.59 0.94 14.67
CA GLN A 159 9.27 -0.50 14.77
C GLN A 159 8.01 -0.88 13.99
N TYR A 160 7.95 -0.47 12.71
CA TYR A 160 6.84 -0.80 11.81
C TYR A 160 6.68 -2.32 11.68
N SER A 161 5.52 -2.81 12.10
CA SER A 161 5.19 -4.24 12.14
C SER A 161 3.72 -4.45 11.75
N GLY A 162 3.35 -5.72 11.64
CA GLY A 162 1.98 -6.15 11.40
C GLY A 162 1.55 -7.14 12.46
N GLU A 163 0.29 -7.07 12.86
CA GLU A 163 -0.35 -8.01 13.77
C GLU A 163 -1.62 -8.56 13.13
N ASN A 164 -1.87 -9.86 13.28
CA ASN A 164 -3.06 -10.49 12.73
C ASN A 164 -4.25 -10.34 13.70
N LEU A 165 -5.27 -9.59 13.30
CA LEU A 165 -6.48 -9.34 14.09
C LEU A 165 -7.71 -9.91 13.37
N PRO A 166 -8.19 -11.11 13.73
CA PRO A 166 -9.47 -11.63 13.23
C PRO A 166 -10.63 -10.71 13.66
N PRO A 167 -11.61 -10.39 12.77
CA PRO A 167 -11.80 -10.85 11.39
C PRO A 167 -11.18 -9.94 10.31
N PHE A 168 -10.37 -8.95 10.68
CA PHE A 168 -9.86 -7.90 9.79
C PHE A 168 -8.62 -8.29 9.00
N GLY A 169 -7.90 -9.33 9.41
CA GLY A 169 -6.68 -9.80 8.76
C GLY A 169 -5.42 -9.18 9.35
N CYS A 170 -4.42 -8.90 8.52
CA CYS A 170 -3.12 -8.40 8.96
C CYS A 170 -3.12 -6.86 9.04
N LEU A 171 -3.15 -6.29 10.25
CA LEU A 171 -3.19 -4.85 10.46
C LEU A 171 -1.81 -4.28 10.74
N THR A 172 -1.59 -3.04 10.31
CA THR A 172 -0.36 -2.30 10.60
C THR A 172 -0.31 -1.86 12.07
N THR A 173 0.82 -2.13 12.74
CA THR A 173 1.14 -1.60 14.07
C THR A 173 2.43 -0.80 14.02
N ALA A 174 2.40 0.38 14.64
CA ALA A 174 3.57 1.23 14.80
C ALA A 174 3.56 1.79 16.22
N ASN A 175 4.73 1.82 16.87
CA ASN A 175 4.91 2.53 18.13
C ASN A 175 5.00 4.03 17.85
N ILE A 176 3.90 4.61 17.39
CA ILE A 176 3.72 6.05 17.45
C ILE A 176 3.53 6.41 18.92
N SER A 177 4.52 7.08 19.51
CA SER A 177 4.34 7.70 20.82
C SER A 177 3.22 8.71 20.70
N VAL A 178 2.02 8.34 21.18
CA VAL A 178 0.90 9.26 21.29
C VAL A 178 1.30 10.27 22.37
N ALA A 179 1.71 11.46 21.92
CA ALA A 179 1.96 12.61 22.77
C ALA A 179 0.72 13.52 22.77
#